data_AF-A0A226F0X9-F1
#
_entry.id   AF-A0A226F0X9-F1
#
_cell.length_a   1.000
_cell.length_b   1.000
_cell.length_c   1.000
_cell.angle_alpha   90.00
_cell.angle_beta   90.00
_cell.angle_gamma   90.00
#
_symmetry.space_group_name_H-M   'P 1'
#
loop_
_entity.id
_entity.type
_entity.pdbx_description
1 polymer ?
#
loop_
_entity_poly.entity_id
_entity_poly.type
_entity_poly.pdbx_seq_one_letter_code
_entity_poly.pdbx_strand_id
1 'polypeptide(L)'
;MLMQLRLITWVQTLTPLKALQRFSRLSELLYPQPLSFDRTTWQPTPTPKSKLIPWYFLSFLCVLEGMSFYFILFQQILSHQKDPEISGTIHILLLILSIGYSFSTTIFFEYHTNVDEICFVIRNTLKFKDQLNESSTLPGLFFHGIISFIVMVPLGGFVVMILRPKVDPTYLWFRNVTIISCEMKLFFRLCLYCSTLLHVSVLIFGLAIIGVNIIVPILRSLERPISSNYECRSFLNVSKYITRTRTYRQLQIITQVINQLVRHILLVGALILVLSAAMLGFMVIKMAWKIPFALVFLAVTVIGAILGFVQIGFSSMADVMRKSADFKRDLEFQGGYISYRKRQLRSLKVLKIWVGSYFFIHKGTRIELFGLIAYHTMSLVISV
;
A
#
# COMPACT_ATOMS: atom_id res chain seq x y z
N MET A 1 -31.87 -11.22 -16.16
CA MET A 1 -30.80 -12.01 -16.80
C MET A 1 -29.74 -11.16 -17.51
N LEU A 2 -30.08 -10.30 -18.48
CA LEU A 2 -29.10 -9.51 -19.25
C LEU A 2 -28.20 -8.58 -18.38
N MET A 3 -28.79 -7.91 -17.39
CA MET A 3 -28.04 -7.03 -16.47
C MET A 3 -27.04 -7.81 -15.60
N GLN A 4 -27.41 -9.00 -15.13
CA GLN A 4 -26.52 -9.88 -14.38
C GLN A 4 -25.37 -10.38 -15.25
N LEU A 5 -25.63 -10.76 -16.51
CA LEU A 5 -24.59 -11.19 -17.44
C LEU A 5 -23.59 -10.05 -17.72
N ARG A 6 -24.08 -8.82 -17.89
CA ARG A 6 -23.24 -7.61 -18.05
C ARG A 6 -22.41 -7.31 -16.80
N LEU A 7 -22.99 -7.49 -15.61
CA LEU A 7 -22.25 -7.28 -14.36
C LEU A 7 -21.15 -8.32 -14.18
N ILE A 8 -21.43 -9.60 -14.48
CA ILE A 8 -20.45 -10.68 -14.40
C ILE A 8 -19.29 -10.45 -15.37
N THR A 9 -19.60 -10.14 -16.63
CA THR A 9 -18.55 -9.85 -17.62
C THR A 9 -17.74 -8.61 -17.25
N TRP A 10 -18.38 -7.58 -16.70
CA TRP A 10 -17.66 -6.39 -16.22
C TRP A 10 -16.74 -6.71 -15.04
N VAL A 11 -17.22 -7.45 -14.03
CA VAL A 11 -16.42 -7.88 -12.86
C VAL A 11 -15.23 -8.75 -13.30
N GLN A 12 -15.41 -9.59 -14.33
CA GLN A 12 -14.33 -10.40 -14.89
C GLN A 12 -13.16 -9.56 -15.44
N THR A 13 -13.40 -8.32 -15.87
CA THR A 13 -12.34 -7.42 -16.36
C THR A 13 -11.51 -6.77 -15.25
N LEU A 14 -11.92 -6.87 -13.99
CA LEU A 14 -11.30 -6.19 -12.86
C LEU A 14 -10.15 -7.01 -12.27
N THR A 15 -9.05 -7.14 -13.01
CA THR A 15 -7.84 -7.82 -12.53
C THR A 15 -6.88 -6.85 -11.81
N PRO A 16 -6.00 -7.32 -10.89
CA PRO A 16 -4.99 -6.47 -10.27
C PRO A 16 -4.09 -5.74 -11.28
N LEU A 17 -3.73 -6.39 -12.39
CA LEU A 17 -2.94 -5.73 -13.43
C LEU A 17 -3.73 -4.62 -14.11
N LYS A 18 -5.02 -4.84 -14.41
CA LYS A 18 -5.86 -3.77 -14.98
C LYS A 18 -5.97 -2.58 -14.02
N ALA A 19 -6.00 -2.83 -12.71
CA ALA A 19 -5.92 -1.77 -11.72
C ALA A 19 -4.57 -1.02 -11.80
N LEU A 20 -3.44 -1.72 -11.88
CA LEU A 20 -2.12 -1.09 -12.07
C LEU A 20 -2.05 -0.26 -13.36
N GLN A 21 -2.59 -0.77 -14.47
CA GLN A 21 -2.62 -0.05 -15.75
C GLN A 21 -3.44 1.24 -15.66
N ARG A 22 -4.62 1.19 -15.02
CA ARG A 22 -5.47 2.38 -14.80
C ARG A 22 -4.81 3.36 -13.84
N PHE A 23 -4.22 2.87 -12.75
CA PHE A 23 -3.48 3.67 -11.80
C PHE A 23 -2.29 4.40 -12.45
N SER A 24 -1.45 3.71 -13.23
CA SER A 24 -0.31 4.35 -13.93
C SER A 24 -0.78 5.43 -14.89
N ARG A 25 -1.86 5.21 -15.66
CA ARG A 25 -2.43 6.25 -16.54
C ARG A 25 -2.95 7.46 -15.75
N LEU A 26 -3.71 7.21 -14.69
CA LEU A 26 -4.25 8.27 -13.85
C LEU A 26 -3.14 9.08 -13.18
N SER A 27 -2.17 8.42 -12.57
CA SER A 27 -1.07 9.08 -11.85
C SER A 27 -0.13 9.84 -12.79
N GLU A 28 0.19 9.31 -13.97
CA GLU A 28 0.98 10.03 -14.98
C GLU A 28 0.25 11.24 -15.57
N LEU A 29 -1.09 11.21 -15.64
CA LEU A 29 -1.89 12.36 -16.06
C LEU A 29 -1.80 13.51 -15.04
N LEU A 30 -1.67 13.18 -13.74
CA LEU A 30 -1.56 14.19 -12.68
C LEU A 30 -0.19 14.85 -12.69
N TYR A 31 0.89 14.06 -12.73
CA TYR A 31 2.28 14.51 -12.83
C TYR A 31 3.22 13.33 -13.13
N PRO A 32 4.45 13.58 -13.63
CA PRO A 32 5.43 12.52 -13.85
C PRO A 32 5.71 11.70 -12.57
N GLN A 33 5.58 10.38 -12.68
CA GLN A 33 5.80 9.44 -11.57
C GLN A 33 7.23 8.88 -11.61
N PRO A 34 7.82 8.44 -10.48
CA PRO A 34 9.15 7.83 -10.43
C PRO A 34 9.26 6.58 -11.32
N LEU A 35 8.15 5.86 -11.46
CA LEU A 35 8.00 4.71 -12.34
C LEU A 35 7.18 5.11 -13.57
N SER A 36 7.76 4.95 -14.75
CA SER A 36 7.05 5.03 -16.03
C SER A 36 6.81 3.62 -16.57
N PHE A 37 5.70 3.43 -17.28
CA PHE A 37 5.38 2.14 -17.90
C PHE A 37 5.29 2.29 -19.41
N ASP A 38 6.06 1.50 -20.14
CA ASP A 38 5.93 1.42 -21.59
C ASP A 38 4.52 0.94 -21.96
N ARG A 39 3.81 1.67 -22.84
CA ARG A 39 2.38 1.41 -23.08
C ARG A 39 2.10 0.14 -23.87
N THR A 40 3.11 -0.38 -24.56
CA THR A 40 2.99 -1.58 -25.39
C THR A 40 3.34 -2.84 -24.61
N THR A 41 4.49 -2.84 -23.94
CA THR A 41 5.05 -3.98 -23.21
C THR A 41 4.67 -3.98 -21.72
N TRP A 42 4.22 -2.84 -21.20
CA TRP A 42 3.98 -2.61 -19.76
C TRP A 42 5.22 -2.87 -18.88
N GLN A 43 6.41 -2.82 -19.46
CA GLN A 43 7.64 -2.90 -18.68
C GLN A 43 7.90 -1.57 -17.96
N PRO A 44 8.30 -1.61 -16.68
CA PRO A 44 8.61 -0.42 -15.91
C PRO A 44 10.02 0.09 -16.25
N THR A 45 10.14 1.42 -16.29
CA THR A 45 11.40 2.15 -16.41
C THR A 45 11.46 3.29 -15.38
N PRO A 46 12.63 3.56 -14.79
CA PRO A 46 12.81 4.75 -13.97
C PRO A 46 12.59 5.99 -14.82
N THR A 47 11.79 6.93 -14.32
CA THR A 47 11.61 8.23 -14.97
C THR A 47 12.86 9.10 -14.75
N PRO A 48 13.38 9.80 -15.77
CA PRO A 48 14.52 10.70 -15.60
C PRO A 48 14.29 11.73 -14.50
N LYS A 49 15.26 11.92 -13.60
CA LYS A 49 15.15 12.83 -12.44
C LYS A 49 14.76 14.26 -12.84
N SER A 50 15.20 14.74 -14.00
CA SER A 50 14.84 16.07 -14.53
C SER A 50 13.34 16.23 -14.81
N LYS A 51 12.61 15.15 -15.10
CA LYS A 51 11.15 15.17 -15.28
C LYS A 51 10.38 15.06 -13.96
N LEU A 52 11.05 14.68 -12.88
CA LEU A 52 10.45 14.46 -11.56
C LEU A 52 10.40 15.71 -10.69
N ILE A 53 10.69 16.91 -11.22
CA ILE A 53 10.63 18.17 -10.46
C ILE A 53 9.26 18.36 -9.77
N PRO A 54 8.11 18.19 -10.45
CA PRO A 54 6.80 18.34 -9.78
C PRO A 54 6.59 17.31 -8.66
N TRP A 55 7.07 16.09 -8.88
CA TRP A 55 6.98 15.02 -7.89
C TRP A 55 7.80 15.34 -6.63
N TYR A 56 9.07 15.75 -6.80
CA TYR A 56 9.92 16.16 -5.69
C TYR A 56 9.37 17.36 -4.93
N PHE A 57 8.82 18.34 -5.64
CA PHE A 57 8.18 19.49 -5.03
C PHE A 57 7.00 19.10 -4.14
N LEU A 58 6.09 18.26 -4.65
CA LEU A 58 4.94 17.77 -3.87
C LEU A 58 5.39 16.92 -2.67
N SER A 59 6.41 16.07 -2.83
CA SER A 59 6.98 15.29 -1.72
C SER A 59 7.58 16.19 -0.64
N PHE A 60 8.31 17.23 -1.04
CA PHE A 60 8.87 18.22 -0.11
C PHE A 60 7.76 18.95 0.65
N LEU A 61 6.69 19.36 -0.03
CA LEU A 61 5.52 19.96 0.63
C LEU A 61 4.88 19.02 1.65
N CYS A 62 4.75 17.72 1.34
CA CYS A 62 4.26 16.73 2.31
C CYS A 62 5.15 16.61 3.55
N VAL A 63 6.47 16.64 3.39
CA VAL A 63 7.42 16.62 4.52
C VAL A 63 7.27 17.90 5.36
N LEU A 64 7.21 19.06 4.71
CA LEU A 64 7.05 20.35 5.39
C LEU A 64 5.72 20.41 6.18
N GLU A 65 4.62 19.96 5.57
CA GLU A 65 3.32 19.88 6.24
C GLU A 65 3.35 18.92 7.43
N GLY A 66 3.88 17.71 7.23
CA GLY A 66 4.00 16.71 8.28
C GLY A 66 4.82 17.24 9.47
N MET A 67 6.00 17.82 9.22
CA MET A 67 6.85 18.39 10.26
C MET A 67 6.17 19.54 11.01
N SER A 68 5.47 20.43 10.30
CA SER A 68 4.74 21.52 10.91
C SER A 68 3.58 21.03 11.78
N PHE A 69 2.88 19.97 11.36
CA PHE A 69 1.80 19.38 12.15
C PHE A 69 2.33 18.69 13.41
N TYR A 70 3.46 17.98 13.33
CA TYR A 70 4.15 17.46 14.51
C TYR A 70 4.57 18.57 15.46
N PHE A 71 5.10 19.67 14.94
CA PHE A 71 5.46 20.82 15.76
C PHE A 71 4.25 21.41 16.50
N ILE A 72 3.11 21.59 15.81
CA ILE A 72 1.86 22.06 16.43
C ILE A 72 1.38 21.08 17.50
N LEU A 73 1.36 19.78 17.22
CA LEU A 73 0.96 18.75 18.18
C LEU A 73 1.87 18.74 19.41
N PHE A 74 3.18 18.83 19.21
CA PHE A 74 4.15 18.87 20.30
C PHE A 74 4.00 20.14 21.15
N GLN A 75 3.81 21.29 20.50
CA GLN A 75 3.52 22.54 21.19
C GLN A 75 2.23 22.42 22.01
N GLN A 76 1.16 21.82 21.48
CA GLN A 76 -0.07 21.58 22.23
C GLN A 76 0.12 20.60 23.38
N ILE A 77 1.03 19.64 23.30
CA ILE A 77 1.32 18.74 24.44
C ILE A 77 2.08 19.50 25.53
N LEU A 78 3.13 20.22 25.17
CA LEU A 78 4.02 20.91 26.11
C LEU A 78 3.45 22.21 26.69
N SER A 79 2.57 22.91 25.98
CA SER A 79 2.08 24.20 26.45
C SER A 79 1.20 24.05 27.68
N HIS A 80 1.45 24.88 28.70
CA HIS A 80 0.58 24.95 29.87
C HIS A 80 -0.80 25.50 29.48
N GLN A 81 -0.81 26.55 28.66
CA GLN A 81 -2.01 27.10 28.05
C GLN A 81 -2.22 26.47 26.68
N LYS A 82 -3.28 25.68 26.54
CA LYS A 82 -3.68 25.08 25.26
C LYS A 82 -4.23 26.17 24.35
N ASP A 83 -4.04 26.00 23.06
CA ASP A 83 -4.58 26.94 22.08
C ASP A 83 -6.11 26.76 21.98
N PRO A 84 -6.91 27.78 22.35
CA PRO A 84 -8.37 27.65 22.37
C PRO A 84 -8.98 27.44 20.98
N GLU A 85 -8.26 27.76 19.91
CA GLU A 85 -8.75 27.55 18.54
C GLU A 85 -8.58 26.10 18.08
N ILE A 86 -7.69 25.32 18.71
CA ILE A 86 -7.44 23.92 18.33
C ILE A 86 -8.47 23.02 19.03
N SER A 87 -9.64 22.91 18.42
CA SER A 87 -10.68 21.98 18.86
C SER A 87 -10.20 20.51 18.86
N GLY A 88 -10.89 19.64 19.59
CA GLY A 88 -10.61 18.19 19.57
C GLY A 88 -10.67 17.57 18.16
N THR A 89 -11.54 18.09 17.29
CA THR A 89 -11.62 17.66 15.87
C THR A 89 -10.33 17.99 15.11
N ILE A 90 -9.77 19.20 15.31
CA ILE A 90 -8.51 19.60 14.67
C ILE A 90 -7.36 18.75 15.20
N HIS A 91 -7.31 18.44 16.50
CA HIS A 91 -6.31 17.53 17.06
C HIS A 91 -6.32 16.16 16.38
N ILE A 92 -7.50 15.56 16.22
CA ILE A 92 -7.65 14.26 15.57
C ILE A 92 -7.23 14.33 14.09
N LEU A 93 -7.63 15.39 13.37
CA LEU A 93 -7.24 15.59 11.97
C LEU A 93 -5.72 15.79 11.83
N LEU A 94 -5.12 16.63 12.67
CA LEU A 94 -3.66 16.82 12.72
C LEU A 94 -2.94 15.50 12.90
N LEU A 95 -3.41 14.64 13.81
CA LEU A 95 -2.80 13.34 14.05
C LEU A 95 -2.94 12.40 12.83
N ILE A 96 -4.15 12.28 12.26
CA ILE A 96 -4.39 11.44 11.07
C ILE A 96 -3.52 11.91 9.90
N LEU A 97 -3.44 13.22 9.66
CA LEU A 97 -2.63 13.79 8.58
C LEU A 97 -1.13 13.61 8.85
N SER A 98 -0.68 13.79 10.10
CA SER A 98 0.72 13.53 10.48
C SER A 98 1.12 12.07 10.22
N ILE A 99 0.21 11.14 10.52
CA ILE A 99 0.39 9.73 10.21
C ILE A 99 0.46 9.50 8.69
N GLY A 100 -0.48 10.07 7.93
CA GLY A 100 -0.50 9.99 6.47
C GLY A 100 0.78 10.54 5.82
N TYR A 101 1.23 11.72 6.25
CA TYR A 101 2.47 12.34 5.75
C TYR A 101 3.72 11.56 6.14
N SER A 102 3.79 10.99 7.34
CA SER A 102 4.91 10.14 7.74
C SER A 102 5.02 8.89 6.90
N PHE A 103 3.88 8.24 6.61
CA PHE A 103 3.86 7.08 5.74
C PHE A 103 4.25 7.45 4.32
N SER A 104 3.66 8.52 3.79
CA SER A 104 3.96 9.06 2.46
C SER A 104 5.45 9.41 2.31
N THR A 105 6.04 10.05 3.33
CA THR A 105 7.47 10.38 3.38
C THR A 105 8.35 9.15 3.34
N THR A 106 7.97 8.09 4.07
CA THR A 106 8.69 6.80 4.03
C THR A 106 8.65 6.18 2.63
N ILE A 107 7.48 6.21 1.97
CA ILE A 107 7.29 5.71 0.60
C ILE A 107 8.10 6.55 -0.40
N PHE A 108 8.09 7.87 -0.23
CA PHE A 108 8.88 8.81 -1.02
C PHE A 108 10.37 8.45 -0.98
N PHE A 109 10.94 8.27 0.23
CA PHE A 109 12.35 7.91 0.37
C PHE A 109 12.64 6.56 -0.29
N GLU A 110 11.77 5.57 -0.09
CA GLU A 110 11.94 4.25 -0.70
C GLU A 110 11.92 4.30 -2.24
N TYR A 111 10.96 5.03 -2.83
CA TYR A 111 10.94 5.24 -4.28
C TYR A 111 12.16 6.02 -4.78
N HIS A 112 12.65 6.99 -4.01
CA HIS A 112 13.81 7.78 -4.41
C HIS A 112 15.08 6.94 -4.43
N THR A 113 15.30 6.11 -3.40
CA THR A 113 16.55 5.35 -3.23
C THR A 113 16.57 4.05 -4.03
N ASN A 114 15.43 3.40 -4.23
CA ASN A 114 15.36 2.04 -4.76
C ASN A 114 14.47 1.89 -6.00
N VAL A 115 14.36 2.93 -6.84
CA VAL A 115 13.52 2.89 -8.05
C VAL A 115 13.93 1.77 -9.01
N ASP A 116 15.23 1.53 -9.18
CA ASP A 116 15.77 0.52 -10.08
C ASP A 116 15.45 -0.91 -9.61
N GLU A 117 15.54 -1.15 -8.30
CA GLU A 117 15.17 -2.39 -7.64
C GLU A 117 13.66 -2.66 -7.78
N ILE A 118 12.82 -1.63 -7.62
CA ILE A 118 11.37 -1.76 -7.83
C ILE A 118 11.08 -2.10 -9.30
N CYS A 119 11.71 -1.42 -10.25
CA CYS A 119 11.63 -1.74 -11.68
C CYS A 119 12.08 -3.19 -11.95
N PHE A 120 13.18 -3.63 -11.34
CA PHE A 120 13.70 -4.99 -11.46
C PHE A 120 12.68 -6.02 -10.96
N VAL A 121 12.11 -5.80 -9.76
CA VAL A 121 11.11 -6.71 -9.17
C VAL A 121 9.89 -6.82 -10.07
N ILE A 122 9.29 -5.68 -10.45
CA ILE A 122 8.09 -5.65 -11.30
C ILE A 122 8.37 -6.30 -12.67
N ARG A 123 9.49 -5.99 -13.31
CA ARG A 123 9.86 -6.58 -14.61
C ARG A 123 9.98 -8.10 -14.53
N ASN A 124 10.59 -8.62 -13.46
CA ASN A 124 10.74 -10.06 -13.30
C ASN A 124 9.43 -10.74 -12.90
N THR A 125 8.57 -10.12 -12.10
CA THR A 125 7.26 -10.69 -11.78
C THR A 125 6.32 -10.72 -12.98
N LEU A 126 6.38 -9.70 -13.84
CA LEU A 126 5.60 -9.66 -15.09
C LEU A 126 5.94 -10.81 -16.04
N LYS A 127 7.20 -11.27 -16.10
CA LYS A 127 7.59 -12.44 -16.93
C LYS A 127 6.90 -13.73 -16.51
N PHE A 128 6.44 -13.85 -15.27
CA PHE A 128 5.69 -15.02 -14.81
C PHE A 128 4.21 -14.97 -15.20
N LYS A 129 3.72 -13.80 -15.62
CA LYS A 129 2.30 -13.57 -15.94
C LYS A 129 1.88 -14.23 -17.25
N ASP A 130 2.71 -14.21 -18.28
CA ASP A 130 2.36 -14.67 -19.64
C ASP A 130 1.99 -16.17 -19.72
N GLN A 131 2.14 -16.89 -18.61
CA GLN A 131 1.88 -18.31 -18.50
C GLN A 131 0.58 -18.64 -17.74
N LEU A 132 -0.21 -17.64 -17.33
CA LEU A 132 -1.39 -17.82 -16.47
C LEU A 132 -2.58 -17.00 -16.96
N ASN A 133 -3.67 -17.68 -17.32
CA ASN A 133 -4.98 -17.04 -17.57
C ASN A 133 -5.47 -16.40 -16.26
N GLU A 134 -5.55 -15.07 -16.21
CA GLU A 134 -6.03 -14.37 -15.03
C GLU A 134 -7.56 -14.46 -14.94
N SER A 135 -8.09 -15.23 -13.99
CA SER A 135 -9.48 -15.04 -13.55
C SER A 135 -9.58 -13.78 -12.69
N SER A 136 -10.74 -13.12 -12.69
CA SER A 136 -11.00 -12.00 -11.79
C SER A 136 -10.89 -12.45 -10.35
N THR A 137 -9.99 -11.81 -9.61
CA THR A 137 -9.77 -12.10 -8.20
C THR A 137 -10.33 -10.95 -7.36
N LEU A 138 -10.89 -11.25 -6.18
CA LEU A 138 -11.31 -10.26 -5.17
C LEU A 138 -10.32 -9.09 -4.97
N PRO A 139 -8.99 -9.31 -4.91
CA PRO A 139 -8.00 -8.22 -4.91
C PRO A 139 -8.18 -7.22 -6.05
N GLY A 140 -8.44 -7.67 -7.27
CA GLY A 140 -8.61 -6.80 -8.44
C GLY A 140 -9.80 -5.85 -8.30
N LEU A 141 -10.95 -6.34 -7.81
CA LEU A 141 -12.11 -5.50 -7.51
C LEU A 141 -11.77 -4.44 -6.44
N PHE A 142 -11.12 -4.86 -5.35
CA PHE A 142 -10.73 -3.97 -4.26
C PHE A 142 -9.78 -2.86 -4.73
N PHE A 143 -8.76 -3.18 -5.53
CA PHE A 143 -7.81 -2.17 -6.03
C PHE A 143 -8.43 -1.22 -7.05
N HIS A 144 -9.41 -1.67 -7.85
CA HIS A 144 -10.17 -0.76 -8.69
C HIS A 144 -11.00 0.23 -7.86
N GLY A 145 -11.60 -0.23 -6.76
CA GLY A 145 -12.26 0.65 -5.79
C GLY A 145 -11.27 1.65 -5.19
N ILE A 146 -10.06 1.23 -4.84
CA ILE A 146 -9.04 2.11 -4.27
C ILE A 146 -8.63 3.25 -5.22
N ILE A 147 -8.62 3.02 -6.54
CA ILE A 147 -8.26 4.06 -7.50
C ILE A 147 -9.20 5.27 -7.41
N SER A 148 -10.50 5.07 -7.11
CA SER A 148 -11.41 6.20 -6.94
C SER A 148 -11.06 7.06 -5.72
N PHE A 149 -10.48 6.48 -4.66
CA PHE A 149 -10.05 7.23 -3.48
C PHE A 149 -8.91 8.21 -3.76
N ILE A 150 -8.09 7.99 -4.79
CA ILE A 150 -7.06 8.95 -5.20
C ILE A 150 -7.69 10.31 -5.53
N VAL A 151 -8.89 10.31 -6.11
CA VAL A 151 -9.63 11.52 -6.49
C VAL A 151 -10.60 11.94 -5.38
N MET A 152 -11.30 11.00 -4.75
CA MET A 152 -12.34 11.30 -3.76
C MET A 152 -11.76 11.89 -2.45
N VAL A 153 -10.57 11.48 -2.02
CA VAL A 153 -9.94 12.01 -0.79
C VAL A 153 -9.64 13.51 -0.88
N PRO A 154 -8.88 14.01 -1.89
CA PRO A 154 -8.62 15.43 -2.02
C PRO A 154 -9.89 16.25 -2.28
N LEU A 155 -10.87 15.70 -3.03
CA LEU A 155 -12.17 16.36 -3.21
C LEU A 155 -12.97 16.45 -1.91
N GLY A 156 -12.95 15.40 -1.08
CA GLY A 156 -13.56 15.43 0.24
C GLY A 156 -12.90 16.48 1.14
N GLY A 157 -11.57 16.54 1.12
CA GLY A 157 -10.79 17.58 1.80
C GLY A 157 -11.19 19.00 1.35
N PHE A 158 -11.27 19.22 0.03
CA PHE A 158 -11.72 20.46 -0.59
C PHE A 158 -13.09 20.90 -0.09
N VAL A 159 -14.08 20.00 -0.11
CA VAL A 159 -15.45 20.30 0.35
C VAL A 159 -15.47 20.65 1.83
N VAL A 160 -14.74 19.90 2.67
CA VAL A 160 -14.65 20.18 4.12
C VAL A 160 -14.01 21.55 4.36
N MET A 161 -12.97 21.92 3.62
CA MET A 161 -12.31 23.22 3.73
C MET A 161 -13.25 24.39 3.43
N ILE A 162 -14.02 24.30 2.35
CA ILE A 162 -14.96 25.36 1.96
C ILE A 162 -16.08 25.50 3.00
N LEU A 163 -16.66 24.38 3.43
CA LEU A 163 -17.79 24.40 4.36
C LEU A 163 -17.36 24.75 5.80
N ARG A 164 -16.15 24.38 6.20
CA ARG A 164 -15.63 24.49 7.57
C ARG A 164 -14.16 24.92 7.56
N PRO A 165 -13.84 26.16 7.18
CA PRO A 165 -12.45 26.61 7.00
C PRO A 165 -11.63 26.62 8.29
N LYS A 166 -12.23 26.54 9.49
CA LYS A 166 -11.49 26.40 10.75
C LYS A 166 -11.06 24.96 11.06
N VAL A 167 -11.66 23.97 10.39
CA VAL A 167 -11.37 22.54 10.64
C VAL A 167 -10.11 22.07 9.90
N ASP A 168 -9.73 22.76 8.83
CA ASP A 168 -8.50 22.45 8.09
C ASP A 168 -7.25 22.90 8.85
N PRO A 169 -6.31 22.00 9.16
CA PRO A 169 -5.10 22.33 9.90
C PRO A 169 -4.22 23.42 9.29
N THR A 170 -4.24 23.60 7.96
CA THR A 170 -3.46 24.68 7.33
C THR A 170 -3.96 26.07 7.75
N TYR A 171 -5.19 26.19 8.28
CA TYR A 171 -5.69 27.42 8.92
C TYR A 171 -4.69 27.97 9.94
N LEU A 172 -4.07 27.09 10.74
CA LEU A 172 -3.19 27.45 11.83
C LEU A 172 -1.91 28.17 11.34
N TRP A 173 -1.51 27.95 10.08
CA TRP A 173 -0.35 28.64 9.48
C TRP A 173 -0.70 30.05 9.04
N PHE A 174 -1.89 30.23 8.45
CA PHE A 174 -2.29 31.49 7.82
C PHE A 174 -3.04 32.44 8.77
N ARG A 175 -3.49 31.98 9.94
CA ARG A 175 -4.29 32.82 10.86
C ARG A 175 -3.54 34.09 11.31
N ASN A 176 -2.23 34.00 11.52
CA ASN A 176 -1.41 35.13 11.99
C ASN A 176 -0.89 36.03 10.86
N VAL A 177 -1.09 35.66 9.59
CA VAL A 177 -0.55 36.42 8.44
C VAL A 177 -1.52 37.55 8.08
N THR A 178 -1.29 38.78 8.53
CA THR A 178 -2.22 39.90 8.29
C THR A 178 -2.13 40.53 6.89
N ILE A 179 -1.02 40.30 6.18
CA ILE A 179 -0.73 40.94 4.88
C ILE A 179 -1.60 40.38 3.73
N ILE A 180 -2.08 39.14 3.85
CA ILE A 180 -2.80 38.44 2.78
C ILE A 180 -4.32 38.53 3.02
N SER A 181 -5.11 38.81 1.97
CA SER A 181 -6.57 38.85 2.05
C SER A 181 -7.17 37.49 2.45
N CYS A 182 -8.39 37.49 2.98
CA CYS A 182 -9.06 36.26 3.43
C CYS A 182 -9.26 35.27 2.27
N GLU A 183 -9.64 35.77 1.10
CA GLU A 183 -9.87 34.99 -0.11
C GLU A 183 -8.57 34.35 -0.60
N MET A 184 -7.48 35.12 -0.59
CA MET A 184 -6.17 34.62 -1.00
C MET A 184 -5.64 33.58 -0.01
N LYS A 185 -5.85 33.75 1.30
CA LYS A 185 -5.51 32.71 2.30
C LYS A 185 -6.27 31.42 2.02
N LEU A 186 -7.59 31.51 1.79
CA LEU A 186 -8.40 30.34 1.48
C LEU A 186 -7.90 29.64 0.19
N PHE A 187 -7.61 30.41 -0.85
CA PHE A 187 -7.07 29.90 -2.11
C PHE A 187 -5.75 29.15 -1.91
N PHE A 188 -4.76 29.77 -1.23
CA PHE A 188 -3.47 29.12 -0.99
C PHE A 188 -3.61 27.84 -0.17
N ARG A 189 -4.44 27.87 0.87
CA ARG A 189 -4.72 26.69 1.69
C ARG A 189 -5.33 25.56 0.88
N LEU A 190 -6.28 25.88 0.02
CA LEU A 190 -6.96 24.92 -0.84
C LEU A 190 -5.99 24.28 -1.83
N CYS A 191 -5.18 25.09 -2.51
CA CYS A 191 -4.16 24.60 -3.44
C CYS A 191 -3.14 23.72 -2.73
N LEU A 192 -2.64 24.15 -1.58
CA LEU A 192 -1.64 23.42 -0.81
C LEU A 192 -2.20 22.07 -0.34
N TYR A 193 -3.30 22.10 0.42
CA TYR A 193 -3.89 20.93 1.05
C TYR A 193 -4.41 19.90 0.04
N CYS A 194 -5.07 20.33 -1.03
CA CYS A 194 -5.55 19.40 -2.06
C CYS A 194 -4.39 18.76 -2.82
N SER A 195 -3.32 19.51 -3.11
CA SER A 195 -2.15 18.98 -3.83
C SER A 195 -1.38 17.96 -2.99
N THR A 196 -1.18 18.25 -1.70
CA THR A 196 -0.49 17.32 -0.78
C THR A 196 -1.35 16.09 -0.49
N LEU A 197 -2.66 16.23 -0.26
CA LEU A 197 -3.58 15.08 -0.12
C LEU A 197 -3.62 14.19 -1.36
N LEU A 198 -3.66 14.80 -2.55
CA LEU A 198 -3.61 14.07 -3.82
C LEU A 198 -2.29 13.30 -3.92
N HIS A 199 -1.16 13.93 -3.58
CA HIS A 199 0.16 13.31 -3.61
C HIS A 199 0.28 12.14 -2.63
N VAL A 200 -0.12 12.33 -1.38
CA VAL A 200 -0.19 11.27 -0.36
C VAL A 200 -1.04 10.11 -0.84
N SER A 201 -2.21 10.38 -1.42
CA SER A 201 -3.12 9.36 -1.93
C SER A 201 -2.48 8.57 -3.07
N VAL A 202 -1.82 9.24 -4.03
CA VAL A 202 -1.10 8.57 -5.13
C VAL A 202 0.01 7.67 -4.59
N LEU A 203 0.79 8.12 -3.62
CA LEU A 203 1.89 7.33 -3.05
C LEU A 203 1.41 6.11 -2.27
N ILE A 204 0.47 6.29 -1.34
CA ILE A 204 -0.04 5.21 -0.48
C ILE A 204 -0.79 4.16 -1.31
N PHE A 205 -1.75 4.60 -2.14
CA PHE A 205 -2.53 3.67 -2.95
C PHE A 205 -1.72 3.07 -4.09
N GLY A 206 -0.78 3.83 -4.67
CA GLY A 206 0.17 3.32 -5.65
C GLY A 206 1.04 2.20 -5.12
N LEU A 207 1.61 2.38 -3.91
CA LEU A 207 2.36 1.33 -3.22
C LEU A 207 1.50 0.06 -3.04
N ALA A 208 0.25 0.20 -2.58
CA ALA A 208 -0.62 -0.95 -2.35
C ALA A 208 -0.93 -1.71 -3.65
N ILE A 209 -1.24 -0.99 -4.73
CA ILE A 209 -1.53 -1.56 -6.06
C ILE A 209 -0.29 -2.26 -6.63
N ILE A 210 0.87 -1.61 -6.58
CA ILE A 210 2.15 -2.18 -7.04
C ILE A 210 2.50 -3.42 -6.22
N GLY A 211 2.41 -3.35 -4.89
CA GLY A 211 2.72 -4.44 -3.99
C GLY A 211 1.90 -5.69 -4.29
N VAL A 212 0.59 -5.58 -4.50
CA VAL A 212 -0.23 -6.75 -4.88
C VAL A 212 0.11 -7.28 -6.27
N ASN A 213 0.41 -6.40 -7.23
CA ASN A 213 0.85 -6.81 -8.56
C ASN A 213 2.22 -7.50 -8.56
N ILE A 214 3.02 -7.33 -7.51
CA ILE A 214 4.25 -8.09 -7.28
C ILE A 214 3.96 -9.44 -6.62
N ILE A 215 3.14 -9.46 -5.57
CA ILE A 215 2.90 -10.67 -4.77
C ILE A 215 2.05 -11.72 -5.52
N VAL A 216 1.03 -11.29 -6.28
CA VAL A 216 0.12 -12.23 -6.97
C VAL A 216 0.85 -13.12 -7.99
N PRO A 217 1.72 -12.60 -8.89
CA PRO A 217 2.50 -13.46 -9.78
C PRO A 217 3.43 -14.44 -9.05
N ILE A 218 4.01 -14.04 -7.91
CA ILE A 218 4.82 -14.93 -7.06
C ILE A 218 3.95 -16.09 -6.56
N LEU A 219 2.79 -15.78 -5.97
CA LEU A 219 1.85 -16.79 -5.47
C LEU A 219 1.41 -17.78 -6.55
N ARG A 220 1.05 -17.28 -7.74
CA ARG A 220 0.63 -18.15 -8.84
C ARG A 220 1.78 -19.01 -9.39
N SER A 221 3.00 -18.48 -9.38
CA SER A 221 4.19 -19.26 -9.77
C SER A 221 4.44 -20.43 -8.82
N LEU A 222 4.09 -20.26 -7.54
CA LEU A 222 4.18 -21.31 -6.52
C LEU A 222 3.00 -22.29 -6.57
N GLU A 223 1.80 -21.85 -6.99
CA GLU A 223 0.59 -22.70 -7.07
C GLU A 223 0.57 -23.69 -8.23
N ARG A 224 1.46 -23.54 -9.24
CA ARG A 224 1.35 -24.35 -10.46
C ARG A 224 1.29 -25.84 -10.12
N PRO A 225 0.14 -26.50 -10.39
CA PRO A 225 -0.06 -27.87 -10.00
C PRO A 225 1.03 -28.71 -10.65
N ILE A 226 1.64 -29.56 -9.86
CA ILE A 226 2.34 -30.70 -10.43
C ILE A 226 1.25 -31.46 -11.15
N SER A 227 1.31 -31.57 -12.48
CA SER A 227 0.40 -32.49 -13.17
C SER A 227 0.62 -33.85 -12.54
N SER A 228 -0.35 -34.33 -11.78
CA SER A 228 -0.28 -35.54 -10.97
C SER A 228 -0.26 -36.82 -11.81
N ASN A 229 -0.14 -36.71 -13.13
CA ASN A 229 0.22 -37.81 -14.01
C ASN A 229 1.70 -38.17 -13.79
N TYR A 230 1.96 -38.77 -12.63
CA TYR A 230 3.22 -39.39 -12.23
C TYR A 230 3.49 -40.71 -12.98
N GLU A 231 2.71 -41.04 -14.00
CA GLU A 231 2.95 -42.18 -14.88
C GLU A 231 4.19 -41.98 -15.76
N CYS A 232 5.33 -42.36 -15.17
CA CYS A 232 6.42 -43.10 -15.81
C CYS A 232 6.96 -42.57 -17.15
N ARG A 233 7.48 -41.32 -17.19
CA ARG A 233 8.46 -40.90 -18.20
C ARG A 233 9.68 -40.23 -17.54
N SER A 234 10.71 -41.03 -17.27
CA SER A 234 11.89 -40.69 -16.44
C SER A 234 12.72 -39.51 -16.96
N PHE A 235 12.82 -39.31 -18.28
CA PHE A 235 13.68 -38.27 -18.86
C PHE A 235 13.04 -36.88 -18.99
N LEU A 236 11.76 -36.79 -19.36
CA LEU A 236 11.03 -35.51 -19.45
C LEU A 236 10.89 -34.81 -18.08
N ASN A 237 11.11 -35.54 -16.99
CA ASN A 237 11.09 -35.00 -15.64
C ASN A 237 12.35 -34.20 -15.28
N VAL A 238 13.49 -34.45 -15.93
CA VAL A 238 14.75 -33.77 -15.57
C VAL A 238 14.76 -32.30 -16.01
N SER A 239 14.36 -32.02 -17.25
CA SER A 239 14.28 -30.64 -17.76
C SER A 239 13.23 -29.82 -17.00
N LYS A 240 12.06 -30.39 -16.73
CA LYS A 240 11.00 -29.76 -15.91
C LYS A 240 11.49 -29.44 -14.51
N TYR A 241 12.19 -30.38 -13.85
CA TYR A 241 12.77 -30.18 -12.53
C TYR A 241 13.80 -29.03 -12.52
N ILE A 242 14.69 -29.00 -13.52
CA ILE A 242 15.71 -27.94 -13.66
C ILE A 242 15.02 -26.58 -13.85
N THR A 243 14.03 -26.49 -14.73
CA THR A 243 13.28 -25.25 -14.97
C THR A 243 12.57 -24.79 -13.70
N ARG A 244 11.88 -25.68 -12.96
CA ARG A 244 11.22 -25.33 -11.70
C ARG A 244 12.19 -24.87 -10.62
N THR A 245 13.34 -25.54 -10.50
CA THR A 245 14.41 -25.14 -9.58
C THR A 245 14.97 -23.76 -9.93
N ARG A 246 15.18 -23.49 -11.24
CA ARG A 246 15.63 -22.17 -11.73
C ARG A 246 14.59 -21.08 -11.43
N THR A 247 13.32 -21.35 -11.70
CA THR A 247 12.21 -20.43 -11.37
C THR A 247 12.19 -20.14 -9.87
N TYR A 248 12.28 -21.15 -9.01
CA TYR A 248 12.28 -20.94 -7.56
C TYR A 248 13.47 -20.11 -7.09
N ARG A 249 14.67 -20.32 -7.64
CA ARG A 249 15.83 -19.47 -7.36
C ARG A 249 15.61 -18.02 -7.79
N GLN A 250 14.97 -17.79 -8.93
CA GLN A 250 14.58 -16.44 -9.33
C GLN A 250 13.60 -15.82 -8.34
N LEU A 251 12.61 -16.58 -7.86
CA LEU A 251 11.71 -16.12 -6.80
C LEU A 251 12.45 -15.79 -5.51
N GLN A 252 13.47 -16.57 -5.11
CA GLN A 252 14.29 -16.25 -3.94
C GLN A 252 15.02 -14.92 -4.10
N ILE A 253 15.62 -14.65 -5.27
CA ILE A 253 16.29 -13.37 -5.56
C ILE A 253 15.27 -12.23 -5.50
N ILE A 254 14.12 -12.39 -6.17
CA ILE A 254 13.05 -11.38 -6.18
C ILE A 254 12.55 -11.13 -4.76
N THR A 255 12.27 -12.16 -3.98
CA THR A 255 11.83 -12.04 -2.58
C THR A 255 12.90 -11.38 -1.70
N GLN A 256 14.18 -11.63 -1.95
CA GLN A 256 15.26 -10.94 -1.23
C GLN A 256 15.25 -9.44 -1.52
N VAL A 257 15.12 -9.05 -2.79
CA VAL A 257 15.01 -7.62 -3.18
C VAL A 257 13.73 -7.00 -2.61
N ILE A 258 12.60 -7.71 -2.67
CA ILE A 258 11.35 -7.26 -2.04
C ILE A 258 11.57 -7.01 -0.55
N ASN A 259 12.21 -7.92 0.18
CA ASN A 259 12.46 -7.75 1.61
C ASN A 259 13.32 -6.53 1.93
N GLN A 260 14.27 -6.17 1.06
CA GLN A 260 15.03 -4.93 1.21
C GLN A 260 14.12 -3.72 1.02
N LEU A 261 13.31 -3.72 -0.04
CA LEU A 261 12.38 -2.63 -0.38
C LEU A 261 11.30 -2.39 0.70
N VAL A 262 10.72 -3.47 1.20
CA VAL A 262 9.57 -3.38 2.11
C VAL A 262 10.00 -3.30 3.58
N ARG A 263 11.30 -3.38 3.88
CA ARG A 263 11.81 -3.45 5.27
C ARG A 263 11.32 -2.28 6.10
N HIS A 264 11.52 -1.05 5.61
CA HIS A 264 11.13 0.17 6.30
C HIS A 264 9.64 0.47 6.10
N ILE A 265 9.14 0.28 4.88
CA ILE A 265 7.73 0.51 4.54
C ILE A 265 6.80 -0.33 5.41
N LEU A 266 7.03 -1.64 5.55
CA LEU A 266 6.14 -2.49 6.36
C LEU A 266 6.25 -2.22 7.85
N LEU A 267 7.44 -1.88 8.33
CA LEU A 267 7.63 -1.54 9.75
C LEU A 267 6.85 -0.27 10.11
N VAL A 268 7.10 0.81 9.38
CA VAL A 268 6.43 2.10 9.58
C VAL A 268 4.94 1.96 9.26
N GLY A 269 4.60 1.28 8.16
CA GLY A 269 3.23 1.01 7.75
C GLY A 269 2.43 0.24 8.79
N ALA A 270 2.98 -0.84 9.38
CA ALA A 270 2.27 -1.60 10.41
C ALA A 270 1.94 -0.75 11.64
N LEU A 271 2.91 0.03 12.14
CA LEU A 271 2.71 0.95 13.25
C LEU A 271 1.62 2.00 12.90
N ILE A 272 1.73 2.61 11.72
CA ILE A 272 0.80 3.61 11.22
C ILE A 272 -0.61 3.05 11.05
N LEU A 273 -0.76 1.81 10.56
CA LEU A 273 -2.06 1.17 10.40
C LEU A 273 -2.75 0.98 11.77
N VAL A 274 -2.01 0.53 12.80
CA VAL A 274 -2.56 0.35 14.14
C VAL A 274 -2.99 1.69 14.73
N LEU A 275 -2.12 2.71 14.69
CA LEU A 275 -2.43 4.03 15.23
C LEU A 275 -3.60 4.68 14.49
N SER A 276 -3.60 4.64 13.15
CA SER A 276 -4.69 5.20 12.34
C SER A 276 -6.01 4.51 12.63
N ALA A 277 -6.04 3.16 12.64
CA ALA A 277 -7.26 2.42 12.87
C ALA A 277 -7.81 2.66 14.29
N ALA A 278 -6.94 2.74 15.30
CA ALA A 278 -7.35 3.05 16.67
C ALA A 278 -7.96 4.46 16.80
N MET A 279 -7.30 5.46 16.22
CA MET A 279 -7.77 6.86 16.25
C MET A 279 -9.07 7.05 15.46
N LEU A 280 -9.17 6.45 14.27
CA LEU A 280 -10.38 6.50 13.46
C LEU A 280 -11.52 5.72 14.11
N GLY A 281 -11.24 4.57 14.71
CA GLY A 281 -12.22 3.77 15.46
C GLY A 281 -12.80 4.55 16.63
N PHE A 282 -11.94 5.20 17.42
CA PHE A 282 -12.38 6.13 18.45
C PHE A 282 -13.25 7.26 17.89
N MET A 283 -12.82 7.87 16.78
CA MET A 283 -13.56 8.96 16.17
C MET A 283 -14.97 8.51 15.73
N VAL A 284 -15.09 7.31 15.17
CA VAL A 284 -16.38 6.73 14.77
C VAL A 284 -17.25 6.37 15.98
N ILE A 285 -16.67 5.80 17.05
CA ILE A 285 -17.44 5.34 18.21
C ILE A 285 -17.87 6.51 19.10
N LYS A 286 -16.92 7.38 19.48
CA LYS A 286 -17.14 8.40 20.51
C LYS A 286 -17.49 9.77 19.95
N MET A 287 -16.97 10.10 18.76
CA MET A 287 -17.04 11.46 18.22
C MET A 287 -18.07 11.63 17.10
N ALA A 288 -18.73 10.56 16.64
CA ALA A 288 -19.64 10.60 15.48
C ALA A 288 -20.74 11.66 15.56
N TRP A 289 -21.26 11.93 16.77
CA TRP A 289 -22.30 12.94 16.99
C TRP A 289 -21.75 14.37 17.14
N LYS A 290 -20.43 14.53 17.30
CA LYS A 290 -19.76 15.82 17.53
C LYS A 290 -19.03 16.35 16.31
N ILE A 291 -18.71 15.49 15.35
CA ILE A 291 -17.94 15.84 14.15
C ILE A 291 -18.83 15.84 12.90
N PRO A 292 -18.46 16.59 11.85
CA PRO A 292 -19.18 16.56 10.58
C PRO A 292 -19.32 15.14 10.03
N PHE A 293 -20.51 14.80 9.54
CA PHE A 293 -20.80 13.48 8.95
C PHE A 293 -19.81 13.10 7.83
N ALA A 294 -19.33 14.07 7.05
CA ALA A 294 -18.30 13.85 6.03
C ALA A 294 -17.00 13.26 6.60
N LEU A 295 -16.58 13.68 7.81
CA LEU A 295 -15.40 13.12 8.47
C LEU A 295 -15.64 11.71 9.01
N VAL A 296 -16.84 11.43 9.52
CA VAL A 296 -17.24 10.07 9.93
C VAL A 296 -17.20 9.13 8.73
N PHE A 297 -17.80 9.55 7.61
CA PHE A 297 -17.81 8.77 6.37
C PHE A 297 -16.40 8.51 5.85
N LEU A 298 -15.53 9.53 5.83
CA LEU A 298 -14.13 9.38 5.47
C LEU A 298 -13.42 8.39 6.40
N ALA A 299 -13.66 8.46 7.70
CA ALA A 299 -13.06 7.56 8.68
C ALA A 299 -13.46 6.11 8.49
N VAL A 300 -14.76 5.84 8.34
CA VAL A 300 -15.28 4.50 8.05
C VAL A 300 -14.69 3.96 6.75
N THR A 301 -14.57 4.81 5.74
CA THR A 301 -13.97 4.46 4.45
C THR A 301 -12.49 4.10 4.60
N VAL A 302 -11.71 4.90 5.33
CA VAL A 302 -10.28 4.63 5.58
C VAL A 302 -10.10 3.38 6.43
N ILE A 303 -10.93 3.15 7.46
CA ILE A 303 -10.94 1.90 8.23
C ILE A 303 -11.21 0.71 7.29
N GLY A 304 -12.23 0.81 6.42
CA GLY A 304 -12.53 -0.23 5.44
C GLY A 304 -11.36 -0.51 4.49
N ALA A 305 -10.65 0.54 4.04
CA ALA A 305 -9.45 0.41 3.22
C ALA A 305 -8.29 -0.27 3.99
N ILE A 306 -8.06 0.11 5.25
CA ILE A 306 -7.06 -0.52 6.13
C ILE A 306 -7.38 -2.01 6.31
N LEU A 307 -8.62 -2.34 6.67
CA LEU A 307 -9.06 -3.72 6.86
C LEU A 307 -8.94 -4.53 5.57
N GLY A 308 -9.32 -3.95 4.43
CA GLY A 308 -9.17 -4.58 3.13
C GLY A 308 -7.71 -4.82 2.75
N PHE A 309 -6.83 -3.85 3.02
CA PHE A 309 -5.39 -3.99 2.78
C PHE A 309 -4.76 -5.07 3.67
N VAL A 310 -5.10 -5.10 4.96
CA VAL A 310 -4.64 -6.15 5.87
C VAL A 310 -5.18 -7.51 5.43
N GLN A 311 -6.46 -7.59 5.06
CA GLN A 311 -7.07 -8.83 4.62
C GLN A 311 -6.46 -9.37 3.32
N ILE A 312 -6.19 -8.51 2.35
CA ILE A 312 -5.68 -8.91 1.04
C ILE A 312 -4.14 -8.99 1.04
N GLY A 313 -3.47 -7.92 1.44
CA GLY A 313 -2.02 -7.77 1.41
C GLY A 313 -1.32 -8.74 2.35
N PHE A 314 -1.64 -8.69 3.66
CA PHE A 314 -0.97 -9.57 4.64
C PHE A 314 -1.31 -11.04 4.41
N SER A 315 -2.55 -11.36 4.02
CA SER A 315 -2.91 -12.74 3.66
C SER A 315 -2.12 -13.24 2.46
N SER A 316 -1.94 -12.40 1.43
CA SER A 316 -1.15 -12.77 0.25
C SER A 316 0.32 -12.98 0.62
N MET A 317 0.91 -12.11 1.45
CA MET A 317 2.29 -12.26 1.92
C MET A 317 2.48 -13.52 2.78
N ALA A 318 1.54 -13.84 3.67
CA ALA A 318 1.56 -15.07 4.45
C ALA A 318 1.48 -16.33 3.57
N ASP A 319 0.69 -16.28 2.50
CA ASP A 319 0.55 -17.38 1.55
C ASP A 319 1.84 -17.65 0.74
N VAL A 320 2.70 -16.63 0.54
CA VAL A 320 4.01 -16.83 -0.11
C VAL A 320 4.84 -17.83 0.69
N MET A 321 4.87 -17.69 2.02
CA MET A 321 5.61 -18.62 2.88
C MET A 321 5.03 -20.02 2.82
N ARG A 322 3.71 -20.16 3.00
CA ARG A 322 3.03 -21.47 2.98
C ARG A 322 3.28 -22.19 1.65
N LYS A 323 2.94 -21.54 0.53
CA LYS A 323 3.06 -22.14 -0.80
C LYS A 323 4.50 -22.40 -1.21
N SER A 324 5.45 -21.58 -0.76
CA SER A 324 6.87 -21.83 -1.04
C SER A 324 7.46 -22.99 -0.24
N ALA A 325 6.90 -23.31 0.93
CA ALA A 325 7.22 -24.51 1.69
C ALA A 325 6.65 -25.77 1.02
N ASP A 326 5.39 -25.73 0.59
CA ASP A 326 4.74 -26.82 -0.14
C ASP A 326 5.48 -27.10 -1.46
N PHE A 327 5.78 -26.06 -2.24
CA PHE A 327 6.55 -26.18 -3.47
C PHE A 327 7.95 -26.78 -3.24
N LYS A 328 8.62 -26.43 -2.14
CA LYS A 328 9.93 -27.01 -1.80
C LYS A 328 9.79 -28.50 -1.48
N ARG A 329 8.79 -28.88 -0.69
CA ARG A 329 8.50 -30.28 -0.33
C ARG A 329 8.21 -31.11 -1.60
N ASP A 330 7.47 -30.55 -2.52
CA ASP A 330 7.18 -31.15 -3.83
C ASP A 330 8.46 -31.40 -4.65
N LEU A 331 9.39 -30.44 -4.66
CA LEU A 331 10.68 -30.63 -5.30
C LEU A 331 11.54 -31.70 -4.60
N GLU A 332 11.44 -31.82 -3.27
CA GLU A 332 12.12 -32.87 -2.50
C GLU A 332 11.59 -34.27 -2.87
N PHE A 333 10.28 -34.43 -3.04
CA PHE A 333 9.70 -35.68 -3.51
C PHE A 333 10.14 -36.04 -4.93
N GLN A 334 10.27 -35.06 -5.83
CA GLN A 334 10.70 -35.29 -7.22
C GLN A 334 12.21 -35.54 -7.39
N GLY A 335 13.04 -34.94 -6.53
CA GLY A 335 14.50 -34.90 -6.69
C GLY A 335 15.29 -35.73 -5.67
N GLY A 336 14.64 -36.31 -4.65
CA GLY A 336 15.29 -36.87 -3.46
C GLY A 336 16.26 -38.03 -3.69
N TYR A 337 16.09 -38.79 -4.78
CA TYR A 337 16.90 -39.99 -5.06
C TYR A 337 18.33 -39.70 -5.55
N ILE A 338 18.59 -38.51 -6.12
CA ILE A 338 19.91 -38.17 -6.68
C ILE A 338 20.65 -37.25 -5.71
N SER A 339 21.81 -37.70 -5.20
CA SER A 339 22.64 -36.97 -4.23
C SER A 339 22.92 -35.51 -4.62
N TYR A 340 23.26 -35.27 -5.89
CA TYR A 340 23.48 -33.92 -6.42
C TYR A 340 22.25 -33.00 -6.28
N ARG A 341 21.06 -33.51 -6.60
CA ARG A 341 19.79 -32.75 -6.49
C ARG A 341 19.46 -32.47 -5.03
N LYS A 342 19.67 -33.44 -4.14
CA LYS A 342 19.50 -33.26 -2.69
C LYS A 342 20.35 -32.11 -2.16
N ARG A 343 21.60 -31.98 -2.62
CA ARG A 343 22.49 -30.85 -2.26
C ARG A 343 21.93 -29.51 -2.78
N GLN A 344 21.43 -29.47 -4.02
CA GLN A 344 20.79 -28.26 -4.56
C GLN A 344 19.53 -27.86 -3.77
N LEU A 345 18.68 -28.81 -3.40
CA LEU A 345 17.46 -28.54 -2.63
C LEU A 345 17.75 -28.01 -1.22
N ARG A 346 18.83 -28.47 -0.58
CA ARG A 346 19.30 -27.90 0.70
C ARG A 346 19.64 -26.41 0.61
N SER A 347 20.07 -25.93 -0.56
CA SER A 347 20.34 -24.50 -0.76
C SER A 347 19.07 -23.66 -0.94
N LEU A 348 17.92 -24.28 -1.26
CA LEU A 348 16.65 -23.59 -1.39
C LEU A 348 16.05 -23.30 -0.01
N LYS A 349 15.82 -22.02 0.25
CA LYS A 349 15.16 -21.50 1.46
C LYS A 349 13.72 -21.18 1.14
N VAL A 350 12.83 -21.45 2.09
CA VAL A 350 11.42 -21.03 2.05
C VAL A 350 11.37 -19.51 1.93
N LEU A 351 10.50 -19.01 1.04
CA LEU A 351 10.34 -17.58 0.81
C LEU A 351 9.62 -16.96 2.02
N LYS A 352 10.15 -15.87 2.57
CA LYS A 352 9.58 -15.16 3.71
C LYS A 352 9.53 -13.67 3.40
N ILE A 353 8.44 -13.00 3.77
CA ILE A 353 8.32 -11.55 3.73
C ILE A 353 8.54 -11.02 5.14
N TRP A 354 9.61 -10.24 5.33
CA TRP A 354 10.03 -9.72 6.63
C TRP A 354 9.45 -8.32 6.88
N VAL A 355 9.06 -8.07 8.14
CA VAL A 355 8.67 -6.76 8.65
C VAL A 355 9.83 -6.23 9.48
N GLY A 356 10.65 -5.35 8.89
CA GLY A 356 11.89 -4.91 9.51
C GLY A 356 12.85 -6.07 9.79
N SER A 357 13.54 -6.02 10.93
CA SER A 357 14.36 -7.10 11.47
C SER A 357 13.64 -7.91 12.56
N TYR A 358 12.33 -7.70 12.74
CA TYR A 358 11.61 -8.16 13.93
C TYR A 358 10.93 -9.52 13.70
N PHE A 359 10.10 -9.64 12.67
CA PHE A 359 9.35 -10.86 12.38
C PHE A 359 9.07 -11.00 10.89
N PHE A 360 8.54 -12.15 10.48
CA PHE A 360 8.05 -12.39 9.11
C PHE A 360 6.54 -12.60 9.13
N ILE A 361 5.87 -12.22 8.04
CA ILE A 361 4.42 -12.33 7.93
C ILE A 361 4.01 -13.80 7.78
N HIS A 362 3.19 -14.30 8.71
CA HIS A 362 2.55 -15.62 8.66
C HIS A 362 1.03 -15.49 8.84
N LYS A 363 0.31 -16.62 8.76
CA LYS A 363 -1.17 -16.65 8.82
C LYS A 363 -1.74 -16.03 10.11
N GLY A 364 -0.99 -16.10 11.22
CA GLY A 364 -1.37 -15.57 12.53
C GLY A 364 -1.17 -14.05 12.66
N THR A 365 -0.18 -13.48 11.96
CA THR A 365 0.15 -12.05 12.01
C THR A 365 -1.05 -11.14 11.76
N ARG A 366 -1.96 -11.54 10.86
CA ARG A 366 -3.19 -10.79 10.59
C ARG A 366 -4.12 -10.73 11.81
N ILE A 367 -4.30 -11.86 12.48
CA ILE A 367 -5.19 -11.98 13.65
C ILE A 367 -4.62 -11.15 14.79
N GLU A 368 -3.31 -11.23 15.02
CA GLU A 368 -2.59 -10.41 15.99
C GLU A 368 -2.75 -8.91 15.69
N LEU A 369 -2.58 -8.50 14.43
CA LEU A 369 -2.75 -7.10 14.02
C LEU A 369 -4.18 -6.59 14.27
N PHE A 370 -5.20 -7.38 13.94
CA PHE A 370 -6.59 -7.03 14.26
C PHE A 370 -6.86 -6.98 15.76
N GLY A 371 -6.26 -7.91 16.53
CA GLY A 371 -6.32 -7.89 17.98
C GLY A 371 -5.74 -6.61 18.57
N LEU A 372 -4.57 -6.16 18.09
CA LEU A 372 -3.94 -4.91 18.49
C LEU A 372 -4.80 -3.68 18.14
N ILE A 373 -5.34 -3.64 16.92
CA ILE A 373 -6.25 -2.55 16.50
C ILE A 373 -7.46 -2.49 17.42
N ALA A 374 -8.13 -3.61 17.68
CA ALA A 374 -9.30 -3.66 18.54
C ALA A 374 -8.96 -3.27 19.98
N TYR A 375 -7.88 -3.83 20.53
CA TYR A 375 -7.40 -3.54 21.88
C TYR A 375 -7.12 -2.04 22.08
N HIS A 376 -6.33 -1.43 21.20
CA HIS A 376 -5.99 -0.01 21.33
C HIS A 376 -7.18 0.91 21.04
N THR A 377 -8.08 0.54 20.13
CA THR A 377 -9.34 1.28 19.91
C THR A 377 -10.17 1.29 21.19
N MET A 378 -10.41 0.13 21.80
CA MET A 378 -11.23 0.02 23.01
C MET A 378 -10.57 0.71 24.21
N SER A 379 -9.26 0.55 24.38
CA SER A 379 -8.51 1.24 25.43
C SER A 379 -8.67 2.76 25.31
N LEU A 380 -8.57 3.31 24.09
CA LEU A 380 -8.69 4.74 23.85
C LEU A 380 -10.13 5.25 24.03
N VAL A 381 -11.13 4.42 23.71
CA VAL A 381 -12.56 4.70 23.98
C VAL A 381 -12.87 4.72 25.47
N ILE A 382 -12.24 3.84 26.27
CA ILE A 382 -12.45 3.76 27.73
C ILE A 382 -11.70 4.87 28.48
N SER A 383 -10.50 5.24 28.04
CA SER A 383 -9.64 6.18 28.77
C SER A 383 -10.07 7.65 28.67
N VAL A 384 -10.71 8.01 27.56
CA VAL A 384 -11.30 9.34 27.31
C VAL A 384 -12.74 9.25 27.70
#